data_AF-A0A8T1SF95-F1
#
_entry.id   AF-A0A8T1SF95-F1
#
_cell.length_a   1.000
_cell.length_b   1.000
_cell.length_c   1.000
_cell.angle_alpha   90.00
_cell.angle_beta   90.00
_cell.angle_gamma   90.00
#
_symmetry.space_group_name_H-M   'P 1'
#
loop_
_entity.id
_entity.type
_entity.pdbx_description
1 polymer ?
#
loop_
_entity_poly.entity_id
_entity_poly.type
_entity_poly.pdbx_seq_one_letter_code
_entity_poly.pdbx_strand_id
1 'polypeptide(L)'
;DILETLPDPFFLSSTDEAKVLVDAAYKYERDRSKAAFRKKGISPSDILRHLKEPVAGTRSAIRAADYMETTLSLLKKKLLRMVKGEFNITDVLSRKQKEIITKATGCD
;
A
#
# COMPACT_ATOMS: atom_id res chain seq x y z
N ASP A 1 7.20 -5.54 26.60
CA ASP A 1 7.22 -6.27 25.32
C ASP A 1 8.16 -5.54 24.35
N ILE A 2 9.13 -6.20 23.70
CA ILE A 2 10.16 -5.49 22.90
C ILE A 2 9.53 -4.67 21.77
N LEU A 3 8.42 -5.15 21.23
CA LEU A 3 7.68 -4.51 20.14
C LEU A 3 6.97 -3.22 20.57
N GLU A 4 6.53 -3.11 21.82
CA GLU A 4 5.94 -1.89 22.37
C GLU A 4 6.99 -0.77 22.53
N THR A 5 8.27 -1.14 22.64
CA THR A 5 9.39 -0.19 22.77
C THR A 5 9.91 0.33 21.44
N LEU A 6 9.46 -0.24 20.31
CA LEU A 6 9.87 0.24 18.99
C LEU A 6 9.35 1.67 18.77
N PRO A 7 10.22 2.58 18.33
CA PRO A 7 9.87 4.00 18.22
C PRO A 7 8.93 4.21 17.03
N ASP A 8 8.00 5.16 17.14
CA ASP A 8 7.02 5.48 16.10
C ASP A 8 7.63 5.65 14.68
N PRO A 9 8.83 6.27 14.49
CA PRO A 9 9.51 6.34 13.19
C PRO A 9 9.79 4.99 12.52
N PHE A 10 9.92 3.89 13.28
CA PHE A 10 10.09 2.56 12.71
C PHE A 10 8.87 2.15 11.85
N PHE A 11 7.67 2.41 12.37
CA PHE A 11 6.42 2.10 11.67
C PHE A 11 6.21 3.08 10.50
N LEU A 12 6.47 4.37 10.72
CA LEU A 12 6.33 5.39 9.69
C LEU A 12 7.27 5.16 8.50
N SER A 13 8.54 4.80 8.75
CA SER A 13 9.48 4.49 7.66
C SER A 13 9.01 3.33 6.78
N SER A 14 8.32 2.34 7.35
CA SER A 14 7.72 1.24 6.59
C SER A 14 6.49 1.68 5.80
N THR A 15 5.71 2.62 6.32
CA THR A 15 4.59 3.23 5.57
C THR A 15 5.08 4.08 4.41
N ASP A 16 6.17 4.81 4.57
CA ASP A 16 6.74 5.63 3.50
C ASP A 16 7.32 4.77 2.38
N GLU A 17 8.03 3.71 2.75
CA GLU A 17 8.53 2.70 1.81
C GLU A 17 7.37 2.05 1.03
N ALA A 18 6.29 1.67 1.72
CA ALA A 18 5.08 1.13 1.08
C ALA A 18 4.46 2.12 0.09
N LYS A 19 4.34 3.40 0.46
CA LYS A 19 3.83 4.45 -0.43
C LYS A 19 4.67 4.58 -1.70
N VAL A 20 6.00 4.59 -1.58
CA VAL A 20 6.89 4.68 -2.76
C VAL A 20 6.67 3.50 -3.70
N LEU A 21 6.56 2.28 -3.18
CA LEU A 21 6.36 1.06 -3.99
C LEU A 21 4.99 1.07 -4.69
N VAL A 22 3.93 1.34 -3.94
CA VAL A 22 2.57 1.39 -4.47
C VAL A 22 2.45 2.51 -5.51
N ASP A 23 3.01 3.69 -5.23
CA ASP A 23 2.99 4.84 -6.14
C ASP A 23 3.71 4.57 -7.45
N ALA A 24 4.85 3.88 -7.37
CA ALA A 24 5.58 3.45 -8.55
C ALA A 24 4.75 2.48 -9.41
N ALA A 25 4.09 1.50 -8.79
CA ALA A 25 3.23 0.53 -9.49
C ALA A 25 2.02 1.21 -10.16
N TYR A 26 1.32 2.10 -9.44
CA TYR A 26 0.21 2.88 -9.99
C TYR A 26 0.66 3.80 -11.13
N LYS A 27 1.83 4.45 -10.98
CA LYS A 27 2.39 5.30 -12.04
C LYS A 27 2.68 4.48 -13.29
N TYR A 28 3.32 3.32 -13.15
CA TYR A 28 3.61 2.40 -14.25
C TYR A 28 2.34 2.02 -15.02
N GLU A 29 1.28 1.60 -14.33
CA GLU A 29 0.03 1.21 -14.99
C GLU A 29 -0.67 2.41 -15.65
N ARG A 30 -0.64 3.59 -15.04
CA ARG A 30 -1.18 4.80 -15.67
C ARG A 30 -0.42 5.18 -16.93
N ASP A 31 0.90 5.12 -16.91
CA ASP A 31 1.72 5.46 -18.08
C ASP A 31 1.53 4.44 -19.20
N ARG A 32 1.40 3.15 -18.86
CA ARG A 32 1.04 2.08 -19.79
C ARG A 32 -0.35 2.29 -20.41
N SER A 33 -1.35 2.65 -19.60
CA SER A 33 -2.70 2.95 -20.07
C SER A 33 -2.67 4.13 -21.06
N LYS A 34 -2.03 5.24 -20.69
CA LYS A 34 -1.86 6.40 -21.58
C LYS A 34 -1.11 6.06 -22.87
N ALA A 35 -0.09 5.23 -22.82
CA ALA A 35 0.65 4.82 -24.00
C ALA A 35 -0.22 4.03 -24.99
N ALA A 36 -1.19 3.24 -24.51
CA ALA A 36 -2.17 2.57 -25.36
C ALA A 36 -3.03 3.57 -26.14
N PHE A 37 -3.46 4.66 -25.49
CA PHE A 37 -4.24 5.72 -26.13
C PHE A 37 -3.46 6.58 -27.14
N ARG A 38 -2.12 6.60 -27.07
CA ARG A 38 -1.26 7.38 -27.99
C ARG A 38 -0.93 6.63 -29.29
N LYS A 39 -1.07 5.30 -29.33
CA LYS A 39 -0.79 4.50 -30.53
C LYS A 39 -1.94 4.64 -31.53
N LYS A 40 -1.62 4.71 -32.84
CA LYS A 40 -2.64 4.59 -33.90
C LYS A 40 -3.22 3.17 -33.86
N GLY A 41 -4.38 3.00 -33.25
CA GLY A 41 -5.06 1.70 -33.12
C GLY A 41 -5.39 1.35 -31.66
N ILE A 42 -6.26 2.13 -31.01
CA ILE A 42 -6.85 1.76 -29.73
C ILE A 42 -7.72 0.51 -29.94
N SER A 43 -7.52 -0.51 -29.09
CA SER A 43 -8.40 -1.67 -29.08
C SER A 43 -9.70 -1.36 -28.31
N PRO A 44 -10.84 -1.97 -28.67
CA PRO A 44 -12.06 -1.87 -27.86
C PRO A 44 -11.85 -2.28 -26.39
N SER A 45 -10.92 -3.22 -26.13
CA SER A 45 -10.50 -3.60 -24.78
C SER A 45 -9.83 -2.47 -24.00
N ASP A 46 -9.02 -1.62 -24.64
CA ASP A 46 -8.39 -0.47 -23.98
C ASP A 46 -9.43 0.58 -23.57
N ILE A 47 -10.43 0.82 -24.43
CA ILE A 47 -11.57 1.71 -24.12
C ILE A 47 -12.34 1.17 -22.93
N LEU A 48 -12.72 -0.11 -22.97
CA LEU A 48 -13.48 -0.73 -21.90
C LEU A 48 -12.71 -0.70 -20.57
N ARG A 49 -11.39 -0.92 -20.59
CA ARG A 49 -10.55 -0.83 -19.39
C ARG A 49 -10.60 0.57 -18.79
N HIS A 50 -10.46 1.62 -19.60
CA HIS A 50 -10.54 3.00 -19.13
C HIS A 50 -11.92 3.35 -18.55
N LEU A 51 -13.00 2.92 -19.21
CA LEU A 51 -14.36 3.11 -18.69
C LEU A 51 -14.61 2.40 -17.36
N LYS A 52 -13.86 1.33 -17.08
CA LYS A 52 -13.90 0.58 -15.82
C LYS A 52 -12.93 1.10 -14.77
N GLU A 53 -12.15 2.14 -15.05
CA GLU A 53 -11.25 2.72 -14.05
C GLU A 53 -12.07 3.31 -12.89
N PRO A 54 -11.63 3.11 -11.64
CA PRO A 54 -12.35 3.62 -10.47
C PRO A 54 -12.38 5.15 -10.45
N VAL A 55 -13.52 5.70 -10.02
CA VAL A 55 -13.68 7.14 -9.78
C VAL A 55 -12.72 7.65 -8.72
N ALA A 56 -12.50 8.96 -8.67
CA ALA A 56 -11.46 9.57 -7.83
C ALA A 56 -11.51 9.14 -6.36
N GLY A 57 -12.69 9.11 -5.73
CA GLY A 57 -12.86 8.68 -4.34
C GLY A 57 -12.51 7.21 -4.12
N THR A 58 -13.09 6.31 -4.93
CA THR A 58 -12.79 4.87 -4.87
C THR A 58 -11.32 4.59 -5.12
N ARG A 59 -10.68 5.29 -6.07
CA ARG A 59 -9.25 5.16 -6.33
C ARG A 59 -8.40 5.54 -5.12
N SER A 60 -8.77 6.61 -4.40
CA SER A 60 -8.07 7.00 -3.17
C SER A 60 -8.22 5.94 -2.08
N ALA A 61 -9.43 5.39 -1.88
CA ALA A 61 -9.68 4.34 -0.90
C ALA A 61 -8.92 3.05 -1.21
N ILE A 62 -8.93 2.60 -2.47
CA ILE A 62 -8.15 1.43 -2.92
C ILE A 62 -6.66 1.66 -2.65
N ARG A 63 -6.14 2.83 -3.03
CA ARG A 63 -4.71 3.13 -2.84
C ARG A 63 -4.31 3.18 -1.36
N ALA A 64 -5.19 3.69 -0.49
CA ALA A 64 -4.99 3.65 0.96
C ALA A 64 -4.92 2.20 1.47
N ALA A 65 -5.83 1.33 1.00
CA ALA A 65 -5.82 -0.10 1.33
C ALA A 65 -4.53 -0.79 0.85
N ASP A 66 -4.07 -0.49 -0.37
CA ASP A 66 -2.82 -1.03 -0.91
C ASP A 66 -1.60 -0.56 -0.09
N TYR A 67 -1.59 0.70 0.36
CA TYR A 67 -0.56 1.18 1.28
C TYR A 67 -0.57 0.41 2.59
N MET A 68 -1.75 0.18 3.17
CA MET A 68 -1.91 -0.60 4.42
C MET A 68 -1.39 -2.02 4.25
N GLU A 69 -1.84 -2.74 3.23
CA GLU A 69 -1.41 -4.11 2.95
C GLU A 69 0.12 -4.19 2.76
N THR A 70 0.67 -3.32 1.92
CA THR A 70 2.10 -3.28 1.63
C THR A 70 2.91 -2.93 2.87
N THR A 71 2.43 -1.98 3.70
CA THR A 71 3.06 -1.63 4.98
C THR A 71 3.12 -2.84 5.91
N LEU A 72 1.99 -3.53 6.10
CA LEU A 72 1.92 -4.71 6.98
C LEU A 72 2.81 -5.84 6.49
N SER A 73 2.91 -6.04 5.17
CA SER A 73 3.83 -7.01 4.55
C SER A 73 5.30 -6.65 4.81
N LEU A 74 5.69 -5.38 4.63
CA LEU A 74 7.04 -4.90 4.92
C LEU A 74 7.37 -5.02 6.41
N LEU A 75 6.44 -4.64 7.29
CA LEU A 75 6.60 -4.77 8.73
C LEU A 75 6.75 -6.23 9.13
N LYS A 76 5.92 -7.15 8.62
CA LYS A 76 6.06 -8.59 8.87
C LYS A 76 7.47 -9.06 8.53
N LYS A 77 8.00 -8.69 7.35
CA LYS A 77 9.38 -9.02 6.94
C LYS A 77 10.45 -8.45 7.89
N LYS A 78 10.29 -7.21 8.34
CA LYS A 78 11.23 -6.55 9.28
C LYS A 78 11.17 -7.20 10.67
N LEU A 79 9.98 -7.57 11.13
CA LEU A 79 9.73 -8.15 12.45
C LEU A 79 10.09 -9.65 12.54
N LEU A 80 10.12 -10.39 11.44
CA LEU A 80 10.60 -11.79 11.41
C LEU A 80 12.03 -11.94 11.97
N ARG A 81 12.83 -10.88 11.98
CA ARG A 81 14.18 -10.89 12.60
C ARG A 81 14.14 -10.79 14.13
N MET A 82 13.04 -10.32 14.70
CA MET A 82 12.88 -10.05 16.13
C MET A 82 11.92 -11.03 16.81
N VAL A 83 10.86 -11.45 16.11
CA VAL A 83 9.85 -12.38 16.61
C VAL A 83 10.18 -13.79 16.11
N LYS A 84 10.32 -14.74 17.04
CA LYS A 84 10.53 -16.15 16.70
C LYS A 84 9.22 -16.81 16.29
N GLY A 85 9.25 -17.61 15.23
CA GLY A 85 8.11 -18.39 14.76
C GLY A 85 7.18 -17.62 13.82
N GLU A 86 6.12 -18.30 13.39
CA GLU A 86 5.06 -17.69 12.60
C GLU A 86 4.16 -16.83 13.48
N PHE A 87 3.83 -15.63 12.99
CA PHE A 87 2.92 -14.73 13.69
C PHE A 87 2.04 -13.96 12.69
N ASN A 88 0.88 -13.56 13.19
CA ASN A 88 0.01 -12.59 12.52
C ASN A 88 0.44 -11.19 12.93
N ILE A 89 0.79 -10.36 11.95
CA ILE A 89 1.26 -8.99 12.19
C ILE A 89 0.24 -8.16 12.97
N THR A 90 -1.05 -8.36 12.72
CA THR A 90 -2.13 -7.65 13.40
C THR A 90 -2.27 -8.04 14.87
N ASP A 91 -1.85 -9.24 15.27
CA ASP A 91 -1.97 -9.69 16.65
C ASP A 91 -0.80 -9.17 17.50
N VAL A 92 0.32 -8.89 16.83
CA VAL A 92 1.58 -8.41 17.43
C VAL A 92 1.57 -6.88 17.62
N LEU A 93 0.91 -6.13 16.75
CA LEU A 93 0.86 -4.67 16.84
C LEU A 93 -0.05 -4.20 17.97
N SER A 94 0.44 -3.25 18.78
CA SER A 94 -0.39 -2.60 19.81
C SER A 94 -1.47 -1.72 19.18
N ARG A 95 -2.52 -1.37 19.93
CA ARG A 95 -3.59 -0.48 19.44
C ARG A 95 -3.03 0.86 18.96
N LYS A 96 -2.12 1.46 19.72
CA LYS A 96 -1.48 2.73 19.35
C LYS A 96 -0.71 2.61 18.02
N GLN A 97 0.03 1.52 17.82
CA GLN A 97 0.78 1.28 16.59
C GLN A 97 -0.15 1.11 15.39
N LYS A 98 -1.26 0.37 15.55
CA LYS A 98 -2.30 0.25 14.52
C LYS A 98 -2.89 1.60 14.14
N GLU A 99 -3.20 2.44 15.13
CA GLU A 99 -3.74 3.78 14.90
C GLU A 99 -2.75 4.67 14.12
N ILE A 100 -1.45 4.60 14.43
CA ILE A 100 -0.41 5.34 13.69
C ILE A 100 -0.37 4.89 12.23
N ILE A 101 -0.35 3.58 11.97
CA ILE A 101 -0.31 3.02 10.61
C ILE A 101 -1.59 3.37 9.84
N THR A 102 -2.75 3.27 10.49
CA THR A 102 -4.06 3.60 9.89
C THR A 102 -4.12 5.05 9.42
N LYS A 103 -3.71 5.99 10.29
CA LYS A 103 -3.62 7.40 9.92
C LYS A 103 -2.58 7.68 8.85
N ALA A 104 -1.41 7.03 8.93
CA ALA A 104 -0.33 7.23 7.96
C ALA A 104 -0.72 6.73 6.56
N THR A 105 -1.51 5.66 6.47
CA THR A 105 -1.95 5.06 5.20
C THR A 105 -3.24 5.69 4.65
N GLY A 106 -4.00 6.41 5.48
CA GLY A 106 -5.28 7.04 5.11
C GLY A 106 -6.44 6.05 5.10
N CYS A 107 -6.36 5.01 5.93
CA CYS A 107 -7.43 4.01 6.13
C CYS A 107 -8.28 4.30 7.39
N ASP A 108 -8.34 5.57 7.81
CA ASP A 108 -9.06 6.05 8.99
C ASP A 108 -10.59 6.12 8.81
#